data_AF-X1JLN6-F1
#
_entry.id   AF-X1JLN6-F1
#
_cell.length_a   1.000
_cell.length_b   1.000
_cell.length_c   1.000
_cell.angle_alpha   90.00
_cell.angle_beta   90.00
_cell.angle_gamma   90.00
#
_symmetry.space_group_name_H-M   'P 1'
#
loop_
_entity.id
_entity.type
_entity.pdbx_description
1 polymer ?
#
loop_
_entity_poly.entity_id
_entity_poly.type
_entity_poly.pdbx_seq_one_letter_code
_entity_poly.pdbx_strand_id
1 'polypeptide(L)' 'MFTKSTIQKFRELPTPFYYYDIPLLKKTLQRVSQEAGKYDYHVHYAVKANANDKILKIIRKYGFGADCVSGKEIA' A
#
# COMPACT_ATOMS: atom_id res chain seq x y z
N MET A 1 8.62 11.78 -11.71
CA MET A 1 9.69 12.64 -11.16
C MET A 1 9.19 13.32 -9.90
N PHE A 2 10.04 13.49 -8.88
CA PHE A 2 9.66 14.20 -7.67
C PHE A 2 9.42 15.68 -7.94
N THR A 3 8.43 16.26 -7.26
CA THR A 3 8.16 17.70 -7.37
C THR A 3 9.19 18.50 -6.58
N LYS A 4 9.38 19.79 -6.91
CA LYS A 4 10.28 20.68 -6.15
C LYS A 4 9.91 20.73 -4.66
N SER A 5 8.62 20.75 -4.32
CA SER A 5 8.17 20.77 -2.92
C SER A 5 8.46 19.45 -2.19
N THR A 6 8.36 18.32 -2.89
CA THR A 6 8.75 17.01 -2.36
C THR A 6 10.25 16.97 -2.05
N ILE A 7 11.09 17.44 -2.99
CA ILE A 7 12.54 17.49 -2.80
C ILE A 7 12.92 18.39 -1.61
N GLN A 8 12.24 19.52 -1.45
CA GLN A 8 12.50 20.42 -0.32
C GLN A 8 12.18 19.74 1.01
N LYS A 9 11.04 19.04 1.13
CA LYS A 9 10.70 18.27 2.34
C LYS A 9 11.71 17.18 2.64
N PHE A 10 12.28 16.52 1.63
CA PHE A 10 13.29 15.48 1.84
C PHE A 10 14.56 16.01 2.51
N ARG A 11 14.93 17.28 2.26
CA ARG A 11 16.10 17.91 2.89
C ARG A 11 15.92 18.17 4.39
N GLU A 12 14.67 18.25 4.85
CA GLU A 12 14.31 18.48 6.26
C GLU A 12 14.19 17.16 7.04
N LEU A 13 14.16 16.01 6.36
CA LEU A 13 14.00 14.70 6.99
C LEU A 13 15.37 14.04 7.24
N PRO A 14 15.65 13.55 8.46
CA PRO A 14 16.85 12.78 8.73
C PRO A 14 16.84 11.46 7.96
N THR A 15 17.97 11.11 7.37
CA THR A 15 18.14 9.85 6.63
C THR A 15 18.62 8.71 7.56
N PRO A 16 18.24 7.45 7.28
CA PRO A 16 17.41 7.00 6.15
C PRO A 16 15.90 7.09 6.44
N PHE A 17 15.10 7.33 5.40
CA PHE A 17 13.63 7.26 5.48
C PHE A 17 13.03 6.56 4.25
N TYR A 18 11.83 6.01 4.41
CA TYR A 18 11.03 5.47 3.30
C TYR A 18 10.07 6.51 2.75
N TYR A 19 9.97 6.60 1.42
CA TYR A 19 8.95 7.37 0.72
C TYR A 19 8.04 6.44 -0.08
N TYR A 20 6.73 6.59 0.10
CA TYR A 20 5.72 5.79 -0.59
C TYR A 20 4.93 6.64 -1.58
N ASP A 21 4.87 6.19 -2.84
CA ASP A 21 4.01 6.79 -3.86
C ASP A 21 2.56 6.30 -3.68
N ILE A 22 1.78 7.05 -2.90
CA ILE A 22 0.37 6.72 -2.62
C ILE A 22 -0.52 6.77 -3.87
N PRO A 23 -0.40 7.76 -4.78
CA PRO A 23 -1.10 7.74 -6.05
C PRO A 23 -0.86 6.46 -6.86
N LEU A 24 0.40 6.00 -6.96
CA LEU A 24 0.74 4.75 -7.62
C LEU A 24 0.08 3.55 -6.93
N LEU A 25 0.18 3.43 -5.60
CA LEU A 25 -0.48 2.36 -4.84
C LEU A 25 -1.98 2.30 -5.14
N LYS A 26 -2.67 3.43 -5.09
CA LYS A 26 -4.11 3.51 -5.38
C LYS A 26 -4.46 3.07 -6.80
N LYS A 27 -3.67 3.49 -7.80
CA LYS A 27 -3.84 3.07 -9.19
C LYS A 27 -3.67 1.55 -9.34
N THR A 28 -2.66 0.98 -8.67
CA THR A 28 -2.41 -0.46 -8.68
C THR A 28 -3.57 -1.23 -8.04
N LEU A 29 -4.02 -0.82 -6.85
CA LEU A 29 -5.15 -1.45 -6.16
C LEU A 29 -6.44 -1.40 -6.98
N GLN A 30 -6.72 -0.24 -7.59
CA GLN A 30 -7.87 -0.09 -8.49
C GLN A 30 -7.79 -1.05 -9.67
N ARG A 31 -6.61 -1.17 -10.30
CA ARG A 31 -6.41 -2.07 -11.45
C ARG A 31 -6.61 -3.52 -11.04
N VAL A 32 -6.03 -3.95 -9.92
CA VAL A 32 -6.19 -5.31 -9.40
C VAL A 32 -7.65 -5.60 -9.07
N SER A 33 -8.35 -4.69 -8.39
CA SER A 33 -9.77 -4.83 -8.08
C SER A 33 -10.64 -5.00 -9.33
N GLN A 34 -10.40 -4.18 -10.37
CA GLN A 34 -11.14 -4.27 -11.64
C GLN A 34 -10.90 -5.59 -12.37
N GLU A 35 -9.65 -6.06 -12.42
CA GLU A 35 -9.32 -7.30 -13.15
C GLU A 35 -9.77 -8.55 -12.38
N ALA A 36 -9.64 -8.56 -11.06
CA ALA A 36 -10.13 -9.66 -10.21
C ALA A 36 -11.66 -9.75 -10.22
N GLY A 37 -12.36 -8.60 -10.22
CA GLY A 37 -13.81 -8.54 -10.23
C GLY A 37 -14.47 -9.13 -11.49
N LYS A 38 -13.74 -9.24 -12.60
CA LYS A 38 -14.23 -9.91 -13.83
C LYS A 38 -14.47 -11.41 -13.64
N TYR A 39 -13.83 -12.01 -12.64
CA TYR A 39 -13.82 -13.45 -12.38
C TYR A 39 -14.30 -13.81 -10.97
N ASP A 40 -14.87 -12.84 -10.24
CA ASP A 40 -15.31 -13.00 -8.85
C ASP A 40 -14.21 -13.48 -7.88
N TYR A 41 -12.96 -13.05 -8.11
CA TYR A 41 -11.86 -13.35 -7.21
C TYR A 41 -11.82 -12.38 -6.03
N HIS A 42 -11.75 -12.94 -4.81
CA HIS A 42 -11.51 -12.16 -3.61
C HIS A 42 -10.00 -12.03 -3.35
N VAL A 43 -9.48 -10.81 -3.46
CA VAL A 43 -8.04 -10.55 -3.36
C VAL A 43 -7.62 -10.36 -1.91
N HIS A 44 -6.61 -11.10 -1.46
CA HIS A 44 -5.94 -10.91 -0.18
C HIS A 44 -4.55 -10.30 -0.38
N TYR A 45 -4.24 -9.23 0.35
CA TYR A 45 -2.92 -8.63 0.34
C TYR A 45 -1.97 -9.35 1.30
N ALA A 46 -0.81 -9.79 0.79
CA ALA A 46 0.24 -10.38 1.61
C ALA A 46 0.88 -9.33 2.53
N VAL A 47 0.53 -9.35 3.81
CA VAL A 47 0.93 -8.32 4.81
C VAL A 47 2.45 -8.25 4.96
N LYS A 48 3.14 -9.38 4.86
CA LYS A 48 4.60 -9.50 4.87
C LYS A 48 5.32 -8.62 3.84
N ALA A 49 4.66 -8.22 2.75
CA ALA A 49 5.25 -7.35 1.74
C ALA A 49 5.44 -5.91 2.26
N ASN A 50 4.49 -5.40 3.05
CA ASN A 50 4.58 -4.13 3.75
C ASN A 50 3.46 -4.00 4.80
N ALA A 51 3.82 -4.17 6.07
CA ALA A 51 2.88 -4.11 7.19
C ALA A 51 2.67 -2.69 7.75
N ASN A 52 3.01 -1.63 7.01
CA ASN A 52 2.81 -0.27 7.49
C ASN A 52 1.30 0.07 7.62
N ASP A 53 0.87 0.46 8.82
CA ASP A 53 -0.54 0.75 9.13
C ASP A 53 -1.23 1.72 8.16
N LYS A 54 -0.53 2.76 7.70
CA LYS A 54 -1.13 3.73 6.76
C LYS A 54 -1.36 3.09 5.39
N ILE A 55 -0.44 2.23 4.95
CA ILE A 55 -0.56 1.47 3.70
C ILE A 55 -1.69 0.44 3.82
N LEU A 56 -1.73 -0.35 4.90
CA LEU A 56 -2.78 -1.33 5.16
C LEU A 56 -4.18 -0.68 5.22
N LYS A 57 -4.30 0.50 5.86
CA LYS A 57 -5.54 1.28 5.89
C LYS A 57 -5.99 1.73 4.50
N ILE A 58 -5.07 2.00 3.58
CA ILE A 58 -5.42 2.34 2.19
C ILE A 58 -5.88 1.08 1.45
N ILE A 59 -5.14 -0.03 1.57
CA ILE A 59 -5.46 -1.32 0.94
C ILE A 59 -6.86 -1.80 1.36
N ARG A 60 -7.16 -1.74 2.67
CA ARG A 60 -8.48 -2.11 3.22
C ARG A 60 -9.64 -1.34 2.57
N LYS A 61 -9.44 -0.07 2.18
CA LYS A 61 -10.51 0.74 1.53
C LYS A 61 -10.88 0.23 0.13
N TYR A 62 -10.04 -0.61 -0.49
CA TYR A 62 -10.34 -1.28 -1.75
C TYR A 62 -11.02 -2.65 -1.56
N GLY A 63 -11.35 -3.02 -0.32
CA GLY A 63 -12.06 -4.27 -0.02
C GLY A 63 -11.19 -5.52 -0.06
N PHE A 64 -9.85 -5.38 -0.06
CA PHE A 64 -8.94 -6.52 -0.07
C PHE A 64 -8.87 -7.14 1.33
N GLY A 65 -8.82 -8.48 1.38
CA GLY A 65 -8.50 -9.24 2.57
C GLY A 65 -7.02 -9.15 2.94
N ALA A 66 -6.62 -9.86 3.99
CA ALA A 66 -5.23 -9.99 4.42
C ALA A 66 -4.77 -11.44 4.29
N ASP A 67 -3.59 -11.63 3.71
CA ASP A 67 -2.83 -12.88 3.74
C ASP A 67 -1.71 -12.70 4.77
N CYS A 68 -1.84 -13.40 5.90
CA CYS A 68 -1.00 -13.27 7.09
C CYS A 68 -0.24 -14.59 7.34
N VAL A 69 1.03 -14.48 7.73
CA VAL A 69 1.94 -15.61 7.97
C VAL A 69 2.42 -15.70 9.42
N SER A 70 1.97 -14.79 10.29
CA SER A 70 2.28 -14.79 11.72
C SER A 70 1.11 -14.22 12.54
N GLY A 71 1.00 -14.64 13.81
CA GLY A 71 -0.06 -14.13 14.71
C GLY A 71 0.01 -12.61 14.93
N LYS A 72 1.21 -12.01 14.84
CA LYS A 72 1.41 -10.56 14.98
C LYS A 72 0.76 -9.76 13.84
N GLU A 73 0.54 -10.36 12.68
CA GLU A 73 -0.13 -9.69 11.55
C GLU A 73 -1.66 -9.73 11.65
N ILE A 74 -2.20 -10.47 12.63
CA ILE A 74 -3.64 -10.60 12.89
C ILE A 74 -4.08 -9.74 14.09
N ALA A 75 -3.17 -9.54 15.05
CA ALA A 75 -3.41 -8.92 16.35
C ALA A 75 -3.83 -7.43 16.30
#